data_AF-A0A7L4GCE3-F1
#
_entry.id   AF-A0A7L4GCE3-F1
#
_cell.length_a   1.000
_cell.length_b   1.000
_cell.length_c   1.000
_cell.angle_alpha   90.00
_cell.angle_beta   90.00
_cell.angle_gamma   90.00
#
_symmetry.space_group_name_H-M   'P 1'
#
loop_
_entity.id
_entity.type
_entity.pdbx_description
1 polymer ?
#
loop_
_entity_poly.entity_id
_entity_poly.type
_entity_poly.pdbx_seq_one_letter_code
_entity_poly.pdbx_strand_id
1 'polypeptide(L)'
;CCPPSLPHPGAPLSAPLLAPHSSSLRPLQDIRNTVGNIPMEWYQDFPHIGYNLDGKKIYKPIRNKDELDMFLEKMENPEYWRTVQDKMTGADIKLTDEQVELVHRLQRGQFGDVHFNPYEPAVDFFTHEVMIHPVTNRPADKRSFIPSLIEKEKVSKLVHAIKMGWIKPRKPKDDTPTYYDLWAHEDPNSILGRHKMHVPAPKMKLPGHEESYNPPPEYLLSEEEKLAWEQQEPAERKLNFVPQQHRCLRAVPAYPRFIHERFERCLDLYLCPRQRKMRVNVDPEDLIPKLPKPRDLQPFPTTQALIYRGHSSLVRCLSVSPSGQWLVSG
;
A
#
# COMPACT_ATOMS: atom_id res chain seq x y z
N CYS A 1 -2.18 88.48 41.97
CA CYS A 1 -3.52 88.15 41.46
C CYS A 1 -3.91 86.78 41.95
N CYS A 2 -4.91 86.69 42.83
CA CYS A 2 -5.40 85.45 43.42
C CYS A 2 -5.89 84.47 42.34
N PRO A 3 -5.71 83.15 42.51
CA PRO A 3 -6.42 82.18 41.69
C PRO A 3 -7.90 82.11 42.14
N PRO A 4 -8.88 82.04 41.22
CA PRO A 4 -10.28 81.91 41.59
C PRO A 4 -10.60 80.49 42.06
N SER A 5 -11.43 80.43 43.10
CA SER A 5 -11.98 79.24 43.75
C SER A 5 -12.92 78.44 42.83
N LEU A 6 -12.75 77.12 42.79
CA LEU A 6 -13.67 76.16 42.19
C LEU A 6 -15.00 76.11 42.98
N PRO A 7 -16.17 76.01 42.32
CA PRO A 7 -17.45 75.86 43.01
C PRO A 7 -17.67 74.42 43.49
N HIS A 8 -18.24 74.29 44.69
CA HIS A 8 -18.64 73.01 45.30
C HIS A 8 -19.69 72.27 44.46
N PRO A 9 -19.64 70.92 44.36
CA PRO A 9 -20.65 70.15 43.64
C PRO A 9 -21.95 70.09 44.46
N GLY A 10 -23.06 70.40 43.78
CA GLY A 10 -24.42 70.34 44.30
C GLY A 10 -24.84 68.93 44.74
N ALA A 11 -25.79 68.90 45.67
CA ALA A 11 -26.36 67.72 46.29
C ALA A 11 -26.83 66.66 45.27
N PRO A 12 -26.68 65.36 45.59
CA PRO A 12 -27.16 64.30 44.71
C PRO A 12 -28.68 64.29 44.65
N LEU A 13 -29.22 64.44 43.44
CA LEU A 13 -30.61 64.16 43.10
C LEU A 13 -30.94 62.71 43.52
N SER A 14 -31.93 62.54 44.40
CA SER A 14 -32.45 61.24 44.79
C SER A 14 -33.00 60.51 43.56
N ALA A 15 -32.45 59.32 43.26
CA ALA A 15 -32.95 58.47 42.19
C ALA A 15 -34.44 58.13 42.42
N PRO A 16 -35.28 58.12 41.38
CA PRO A 16 -36.69 57.76 41.51
C PRO A 16 -36.80 56.30 42.01
N LEU A 17 -37.66 56.07 43.00
CA LEU A 17 -37.97 54.73 43.52
C LEU A 17 -38.44 53.84 42.37
N LEU A 18 -37.72 52.75 42.12
CA LEU A 18 -38.05 51.77 41.11
C LEU A 18 -39.36 51.08 41.51
N ALA A 19 -40.47 51.40 40.84
CA ALA A 19 -41.72 50.66 41.01
C ALA A 19 -41.49 49.21 40.55
N PRO A 20 -41.91 48.19 41.33
CA PRO A 20 -41.78 46.81 40.89
C PRO A 20 -42.73 46.54 39.73
N HIS A 21 -42.26 46.75 38.50
CA HIS A 21 -42.91 46.24 37.30
C HIS A 21 -42.51 44.78 37.09
N SER A 22 -43.49 43.93 36.83
CA SER A 22 -43.24 42.57 36.35
C SER A 22 -42.61 42.67 34.95
N SER A 23 -41.28 42.62 34.91
CA SER A 23 -40.52 42.46 33.67
C SER A 23 -40.87 41.11 33.06
N SER A 24 -41.16 41.08 31.75
CA SER A 24 -41.45 39.86 30.97
C SER A 24 -40.37 38.77 31.07
N LEU A 25 -39.17 39.12 31.53
CA LEU A 25 -38.02 38.23 31.72
C LEU A 25 -37.90 37.62 33.13
N ARG A 26 -38.83 37.90 34.06
CA ARG A 26 -38.93 37.10 35.31
C ARG A 26 -39.88 35.95 35.08
N PRO A 27 -39.47 34.69 35.28
CA PRO A 27 -40.35 33.53 35.21
C PRO A 27 -41.16 33.44 36.52
N LEU A 28 -41.80 34.53 36.94
CA LEU A 28 -43.00 34.42 37.74
C LEU A 28 -44.11 34.20 36.71
N GLN A 29 -44.13 32.99 36.14
CA GLN A 29 -45.34 32.46 35.52
C GLN A 29 -46.46 32.70 36.53
N ASP A 30 -47.63 33.16 36.09
CA ASP A 30 -48.76 33.40 36.98
C ASP A 30 -49.10 32.08 37.70
N ILE A 31 -48.54 31.87 38.90
CA ILE A 31 -48.52 30.59 39.59
C ILE A 31 -49.92 30.38 40.15
N ARG A 32 -50.78 29.77 39.34
CA ARG A 32 -52.15 29.46 39.76
C ARG A 32 -52.18 28.41 40.87
N ASN A 33 -51.20 27.50 40.92
CA ASN A 33 -51.14 26.42 41.91
C ASN A 33 -49.88 26.49 42.77
N THR A 34 -50.02 26.50 44.10
CA THR A 34 -48.90 26.64 45.04
C THR A 34 -48.24 25.32 45.45
N VAL A 35 -48.72 24.18 44.92
CA VAL A 35 -48.03 22.89 45.12
C VAL A 35 -46.71 22.97 44.36
N GLY A 36 -45.59 22.96 45.08
CA GLY A 36 -44.25 23.05 44.48
C GLY A 36 -43.92 21.82 43.63
N ASN A 37 -42.63 21.51 43.48
CA ASN A 37 -42.18 20.34 42.72
C ASN A 37 -42.40 19.03 43.51
N ILE A 38 -43.67 18.61 43.65
CA ILE A 38 -44.13 17.41 44.35
C ILE A 38 -44.66 16.42 43.31
N PRO A 39 -44.51 15.09 43.50
CA PRO A 39 -45.12 14.11 42.61
C PRO A 39 -46.65 14.26 42.56
N MET A 40 -47.19 14.48 41.35
CA MET A 40 -48.62 14.72 41.14
C MET A 40 -49.48 13.47 41.36
N GLU A 41 -48.85 12.30 41.52
CA GLU A 41 -49.50 11.01 41.80
C GLU A 41 -50.32 11.05 43.10
N TRP A 42 -49.88 11.82 44.11
CA TRP A 42 -50.60 11.96 45.38
C TRP A 42 -51.99 12.58 45.24
N TYR A 43 -52.25 13.30 44.14
CA TYR A 43 -53.54 13.90 43.86
C TYR A 43 -54.40 13.04 42.92
N GLN A 44 -53.96 11.84 42.49
CA GLN A 44 -54.72 10.99 41.54
C GLN A 44 -56.13 10.67 42.05
N ASP A 45 -56.24 10.22 43.29
CA ASP A 45 -57.52 9.82 43.91
C ASP A 45 -58.38 11.00 44.38
N PHE A 46 -57.84 12.22 44.34
CA PHE A 46 -58.54 13.42 44.79
C PHE A 46 -59.18 14.20 43.63
N PRO A 47 -60.35 14.83 43.83
CA PRO A 47 -61.02 15.62 42.79
C PRO A 47 -60.40 17.01 42.55
N HIS A 48 -59.31 17.34 43.26
CA HIS A 48 -58.63 18.64 43.19
C HIS A 48 -57.12 18.43 43.16
N ILE A 49 -56.40 19.39 42.59
CA ILE A 49 -54.94 19.40 42.51
C ILE A 49 -54.45 20.65 43.25
N GLY A 50 -54.11 20.51 44.52
CA GLY A 50 -53.58 21.63 45.31
C GLY A 50 -54.58 22.74 45.63
N TYR A 51 -54.05 23.88 46.04
CA TYR A 51 -54.79 25.06 46.50
C TYR A 51 -54.21 26.33 45.87
N ASN A 52 -55.06 27.33 45.65
CA ASN A 52 -54.64 28.68 45.28
C ASN A 52 -53.98 29.40 46.47
N LEU A 53 -53.33 30.54 46.22
CA LEU A 53 -52.75 31.43 47.25
C LEU A 53 -53.75 31.79 48.37
N ASP A 54 -55.04 31.92 48.02
CA ASP A 54 -56.14 32.21 48.96
C ASP A 54 -56.68 30.98 49.72
N GLY A 55 -56.05 29.81 49.57
CA GLY A 55 -56.46 28.56 50.24
C GLY A 55 -57.70 27.88 49.65
N LYS A 56 -58.14 28.26 48.45
CA LYS A 56 -59.27 27.60 47.74
C LYS A 56 -58.79 26.39 46.94
N LYS A 57 -59.56 25.30 46.95
CA LYS A 57 -59.27 24.06 46.20
C LYS A 57 -59.30 24.30 44.68
N ILE A 58 -58.28 23.85 43.98
CA ILE A 58 -58.24 23.88 42.50
C ILE A 58 -58.79 22.57 41.98
N TYR A 59 -60.03 22.58 41.52
CA TYR A 59 -60.67 21.37 40.99
C TYR A 59 -60.00 20.93 39.68
N LYS A 60 -59.88 19.61 39.51
CA LYS A 60 -59.54 19.03 38.21
C LYS A 60 -60.63 19.40 37.20
N PRO A 61 -60.29 19.55 35.91
CA PRO A 61 -61.32 19.72 34.88
C PRO A 61 -62.34 18.58 34.98
N ILE A 62 -63.63 18.94 34.96
CA ILE A 62 -64.77 18.07 35.31
C ILE A 62 -64.88 16.83 34.42
N ARG A 63 -64.22 16.85 33.25
CA ARG A 63 -64.06 15.69 32.37
C ARG A 63 -62.71 15.02 32.65
N ASN A 64 -62.70 14.00 33.50
CA ASN A 64 -61.72 12.93 33.33
C ASN A 64 -62.10 12.23 32.03
N LYS A 65 -61.30 12.38 30.97
CA LYS A 65 -61.56 11.74 29.69
C LYS A 65 -61.46 10.23 29.89
N ASP A 66 -62.49 9.48 29.50
CA ASP A 66 -62.43 8.02 29.52
C ASP A 66 -61.30 7.53 28.60
N GLU A 67 -60.79 6.31 28.82
CA GLU A 67 -59.71 5.74 28.00
C GLU A 67 -60.09 5.74 26.50
N LEU A 68 -61.38 5.59 26.20
CA LEU A 68 -61.95 5.70 24.86
C LEU A 68 -61.90 7.12 24.32
N ASP A 69 -62.20 8.15 25.12
CA ASP A 69 -62.14 9.55 24.72
C ASP A 69 -60.69 9.98 24.47
N MET A 70 -59.74 9.57 25.32
CA MET A 70 -58.31 9.81 25.09
C MET A 70 -57.82 9.14 23.79
N PHE A 71 -58.32 7.94 23.50
CA PHE A 71 -58.00 7.22 22.27
C PHE A 71 -58.60 7.90 21.03
N LEU A 72 -59.86 8.34 21.12
CA LEU A 72 -60.52 9.10 20.05
C LEU A 72 -59.83 10.43 19.80
N GLU A 73 -59.45 11.17 20.85
CA GLU A 73 -58.68 12.41 20.68
C GLU A 73 -57.32 12.18 20.03
N LYS A 74 -56.69 11.03 20.28
CA LYS A 74 -55.42 10.66 19.65
C LYS A 74 -55.57 10.32 18.16
N MET A 75 -56.72 9.78 17.76
CA MET A 75 -56.98 9.39 16.36
C MET A 75 -57.64 10.49 15.52
N GLU A 76 -58.56 11.26 16.09
CA GLU A 76 -59.40 12.20 15.34
C GLU A 76 -58.92 13.66 15.40
N ASN A 77 -58.17 14.08 16.44
CA ASN A 77 -57.71 15.47 16.52
C ASN A 77 -56.38 15.67 15.75
N PRO A 78 -56.36 16.51 14.70
CA PRO A 78 -55.13 16.80 13.95
C PRO A 78 -54.11 17.61 14.76
N GLU A 79 -54.53 18.24 15.87
CA GLU A 79 -53.69 19.07 16.75
C GLU A 79 -53.19 18.33 18.01
N TYR A 80 -53.49 17.04 18.17
CA TYR A 80 -53.12 16.28 19.38
C TYR A 80 -51.60 16.27 19.64
N TRP A 81 -50.79 16.24 18.58
CA TRP A 81 -49.33 16.32 18.70
C TRP A 81 -48.80 17.69 19.19
N ARG A 82 -49.65 18.74 19.18
CA ARG A 82 -49.33 20.09 19.67
C ARG A 82 -49.79 20.33 21.11
N THR A 83 -50.58 19.41 21.68
CA THR A 83 -51.12 19.55 23.03
C THR A 83 -50.15 18.99 24.06
N VAL A 84 -49.90 19.75 25.14
CA VAL A 84 -49.06 19.36 26.27
C VAL A 84 -49.88 19.50 27.54
N GLN A 85 -49.87 18.46 28.39
CA GLN A 85 -50.58 18.51 29.67
C GLN A 85 -49.83 19.38 30.68
N ASP A 86 -50.51 20.40 31.21
CA ASP A 86 -49.97 21.19 32.30
C ASP A 86 -50.03 20.39 33.61
N LYS A 87 -48.87 20.17 34.22
CA LYS A 87 -48.76 19.43 35.49
C LYS A 87 -49.49 20.12 36.62
N MET A 88 -49.59 21.45 36.61
CA MET A 88 -50.13 22.22 37.73
C MET A 88 -51.65 22.28 37.75
N THR A 89 -52.29 22.36 36.58
CA THR A 89 -53.76 22.44 36.48
C THR A 89 -54.40 21.15 35.96
N GLY A 90 -53.62 20.22 35.40
CA GLY A 90 -54.13 19.01 34.77
C GLY A 90 -54.92 19.27 33.48
N ALA A 91 -54.82 20.48 32.92
CA ALA A 91 -55.47 20.87 31.68
C ALA A 91 -54.52 20.70 30.48
N ASP A 92 -55.08 20.38 29.31
CA ASP A 92 -54.31 20.26 28.06
C ASP A 92 -54.12 21.64 27.44
N ILE A 93 -52.86 22.12 27.38
CA ILE A 93 -52.50 23.40 26.76
C ILE A 93 -52.03 23.15 25.33
N LYS A 94 -52.58 23.89 24.36
CA LYS A 94 -52.13 23.88 22.97
C LYS A 94 -50.94 24.83 22.80
N LEU A 95 -49.84 24.35 22.23
CA LEU A 95 -48.71 25.21 21.87
C LEU A 95 -49.09 26.12 20.69
N THR A 96 -48.65 27.38 20.74
CA THR A 96 -48.83 28.31 19.60
C THR A 96 -47.88 27.96 18.45
N ASP A 97 -48.23 28.36 17.23
CA ASP A 97 -47.39 28.06 16.05
C ASP A 97 -45.96 28.62 16.19
N GLU A 98 -45.80 29.79 16.80
CA GLU A 98 -44.49 30.40 17.10
C GLU A 98 -43.65 29.54 18.05
N GLN A 99 -44.28 28.94 19.06
CA GLN A 99 -43.62 28.05 20.02
C GLN A 99 -43.20 26.74 19.35
N VAL A 100 -44.05 26.19 18.48
CA VAL A 100 -43.73 24.98 17.71
C VAL A 100 -42.59 25.24 16.71
N GLU A 101 -42.61 26.40 16.03
CA GLU A 101 -41.55 26.79 15.12
C GLU A 101 -40.21 26.98 15.86
N LEU A 102 -40.22 27.59 17.05
CA LEU A 102 -39.05 27.72 17.90
C LEU A 102 -38.46 26.35 18.28
N VAL A 103 -39.32 25.39 18.66
CA VAL A 103 -38.88 24.01 18.98
C VAL A 103 -38.26 23.34 17.75
N HIS A 104 -38.87 23.48 16.57
CA HIS A 104 -38.31 22.91 15.35
C HIS A 104 -36.97 23.55 14.95
N ARG A 105 -36.82 24.87 15.11
CA ARG A 105 -35.55 25.55 14.86
C ARG A 105 -34.47 25.05 15.82
N LEU A 106 -34.79 24.93 17.10
CA LEU A 106 -33.87 24.43 18.12
C LEU A 106 -33.45 22.98 17.86
N GLN A 107 -34.38 22.10 17.49
CA GLN A 107 -34.09 20.71 17.10
C GLN A 107 -33.15 20.63 15.89
N ARG A 108 -33.27 21.55 14.93
CA ARG A 108 -32.42 21.65 13.74
C ARG A 108 -31.09 22.35 14.00
N GLY A 109 -30.83 22.81 15.23
CA GLY A 109 -29.63 23.58 15.57
C GLY A 109 -29.59 24.99 14.97
N GLN A 110 -30.75 25.54 14.59
CA GLN A 110 -30.89 26.91 14.09
C GLN A 110 -31.07 27.90 15.26
N PHE A 111 -30.83 29.19 14.99
CA PHE A 111 -30.99 30.25 16.00
C PHE A 111 -32.45 30.42 16.42
N GLY A 112 -32.68 30.67 17.71
CA GLY A 112 -34.02 30.82 18.27
C GLY A 112 -34.70 32.12 17.83
N ASP A 113 -33.92 33.20 17.68
CA ASP A 113 -34.41 34.46 17.12
C ASP A 113 -34.32 34.42 15.59
N VAL A 114 -35.40 34.83 14.92
CA VAL A 114 -35.52 34.90 13.46
C VAL A 114 -34.55 35.96 12.90
N HIS A 115 -34.29 37.01 13.67
CA HIS A 115 -33.56 38.19 13.21
C HIS A 115 -32.07 38.15 13.54
N PHE A 116 -31.59 37.07 14.15
CA PHE A 116 -30.19 36.94 14.53
C PHE A 116 -29.30 36.73 13.29
N ASN A 117 -28.32 37.62 13.09
CA ASN A 117 -27.32 37.49 12.03
C ASN A 117 -26.06 36.77 12.56
N PRO A 118 -25.76 35.54 12.11
CA PRO A 118 -24.59 34.78 12.60
C PRO A 118 -23.26 35.29 12.05
N TYR A 119 -23.30 36.08 10.99
CA TYR A 119 -22.13 36.51 10.23
C TYR A 119 -22.03 38.03 10.24
N GLU A 120 -22.09 38.62 11.45
CA GLU A 120 -21.82 40.04 11.59
C GLU A 120 -20.35 40.34 11.25
N PRO A 121 -20.09 41.42 10.50
CA PRO A 121 -18.72 41.82 10.19
C PRO A 121 -17.98 42.15 11.49
N ALA A 122 -16.76 41.64 11.65
CA ALA A 122 -15.91 41.95 12.79
C ALA A 122 -15.53 43.44 12.74
N VAL A 123 -16.21 44.27 13.54
CA VAL A 123 -15.90 45.70 13.65
C VAL A 123 -14.64 45.86 14.49
N ASP A 124 -13.61 46.46 13.90
CA ASP A 124 -12.37 46.73 14.61
C ASP A 124 -12.47 48.02 15.43
N PHE A 125 -12.87 47.86 16.69
CA PHE A 125 -13.04 48.99 17.62
C PHE A 125 -11.73 49.57 18.16
N PHE A 126 -10.58 48.89 18.00
CA PHE A 126 -9.37 49.25 18.73
C PHE A 126 -8.10 49.25 17.89
N THR A 127 -7.95 48.32 16.95
CA THR A 127 -6.66 48.16 16.23
C THR A 127 -6.45 49.19 15.11
N HIS A 128 -7.46 50.01 14.81
CA HIS A 128 -7.33 51.17 13.93
C HIS A 128 -6.40 52.26 14.49
N GLU A 129 -6.20 52.33 15.82
CA GLU A 129 -5.27 53.25 16.45
C GLU A 129 -3.89 52.60 16.64
N VAL A 130 -2.89 53.07 15.89
CA VAL A 130 -1.52 52.53 15.97
C VAL A 130 -0.76 53.14 17.15
N MET A 131 -0.23 52.29 18.04
CA MET A 131 0.59 52.72 19.17
C MET A 131 2.03 53.06 18.74
N ILE A 132 2.49 54.26 19.08
CA ILE A 132 3.85 54.75 18.79
C ILE A 132 4.89 54.15 19.75
N HIS A 133 4.49 53.86 20.99
CA HIS A 133 5.36 53.35 22.05
C HIS A 133 5.10 51.86 22.33
N PRO A 134 6.12 51.10 22.77
CA PRO A 134 5.89 49.75 23.25
C PRO A 134 5.01 49.77 24.50
N VAL A 135 4.20 48.72 24.68
CA VAL A 135 3.31 48.56 25.84
C VAL A 135 4.06 48.64 27.17
N THR A 136 5.34 48.25 27.20
CA THR A 136 6.17 48.32 28.41
C THR A 136 7.53 48.94 28.13
N ASN A 137 7.94 49.91 28.96
CA ASN A 137 9.26 50.53 28.94
C ASN A 137 10.24 49.81 29.88
N ARG A 138 10.40 48.49 29.73
CA ARG A 138 11.39 47.73 30.51
C ARG A 138 12.79 47.96 29.91
N PRO A 139 13.80 48.31 30.72
CA PRO A 139 15.16 48.46 30.21
C PRO A 139 15.68 47.11 29.68
N ALA A 140 16.50 47.15 28.63
CA ALA A 140 17.10 45.95 28.06
C ALA A 140 18.15 45.35 29.00
N ASP A 141 18.19 44.01 29.07
CA ASP A 141 19.19 43.31 29.88
C ASP A 141 20.61 43.42 29.29
N LYS A 142 21.62 43.43 30.17
CA LYS A 142 23.03 43.48 29.78
C LYS A 142 23.45 42.32 28.84
N ARG A 143 22.84 41.14 29.00
CA ARG A 143 23.10 39.94 28.18
C ARG A 143 22.76 40.13 26.70
N SER A 144 21.88 41.08 26.36
CA SER A 144 21.54 41.39 24.97
C SER A 144 22.66 42.11 24.24
N PHE A 145 23.60 42.71 24.98
CA PHE A 145 24.71 43.51 24.42
C PHE A 145 26.09 42.86 24.60
N ILE A 146 26.22 41.85 25.46
CA ILE A 146 27.48 41.16 25.75
C ILE A 146 27.47 39.79 25.05
N PRO A 147 28.64 39.28 24.60
CA PRO A 147 28.76 37.90 24.14
C PRO A 147 28.15 36.90 25.12
N SER A 148 27.56 35.82 24.59
CA SER A 148 26.76 34.94 25.41
C SER A 148 27.61 34.14 26.41
N LEU A 149 27.19 34.15 27.68
CA LEU A 149 27.88 33.38 28.74
C LEU A 149 27.69 31.87 28.58
N ILE A 150 26.58 31.47 27.96
CA ILE A 150 26.27 30.06 27.69
C ILE A 150 27.22 29.49 26.63
N GLU A 151 27.53 30.24 25.57
CA GLU A 151 28.53 29.82 24.59
C GLU A 151 29.92 29.74 25.23
N LYS A 152 30.28 30.71 26.08
CA LYS A 152 31.55 30.66 26.83
C LYS A 152 31.67 29.36 27.65
N GLU A 153 30.60 28.95 28.34
CA GLU A 153 30.60 27.69 29.10
C GLU A 153 30.77 26.47 28.20
N LYS A 154 30.07 26.44 27.05
CA LYS A 154 30.20 25.35 26.07
C LYS A 154 31.61 25.26 25.48
N VAL A 155 32.19 26.40 25.11
CA VAL A 155 33.58 26.47 24.62
C VAL A 155 34.54 25.98 25.71
N SER A 156 34.34 26.37 26.97
CA SER A 156 35.15 25.89 28.09
C SER A 156 35.08 24.36 28.25
N LYS A 157 33.90 23.75 28.08
CA LYS A 157 33.72 22.29 28.10
C LYS A 157 34.46 21.62 26.94
N LEU A 158 34.38 22.18 25.73
CA LEU A 158 35.11 21.67 24.57
C LEU A 158 36.62 21.78 24.75
N VAL A 159 37.12 22.90 25.27
CA VAL A 159 38.55 23.07 25.59
C VAL A 159 39.00 22.05 26.64
N HIS A 160 38.18 21.80 27.66
CA HIS A 160 38.45 20.76 28.65
C HIS A 160 38.52 19.37 28.02
N ALA A 161 37.57 19.02 27.15
CA ALA A 161 37.55 17.74 26.44
C ALA A 161 38.74 17.59 25.47
N ILE A 162 39.20 18.67 24.83
CA ILE A 162 40.42 18.69 24.02
C ILE A 162 41.65 18.46 24.92
N LYS A 163 41.72 19.14 26.07
CA LYS A 163 42.83 19.00 27.03
C LYS A 163 42.93 17.58 27.61
N MET A 164 41.78 16.94 27.85
CA MET A 164 41.70 15.54 28.28
C MET A 164 41.94 14.53 27.13
N GLY A 165 42.03 15.00 25.89
CA GLY A 165 42.28 14.16 24.72
C GLY A 165 41.06 13.40 24.19
N TRP A 166 39.86 13.66 24.72
CA TRP A 166 38.61 13.05 24.24
C TRP A 166 38.23 13.55 22.85
N ILE A 167 38.58 14.81 22.54
CA ILE A 167 38.33 15.44 21.24
C ILE A 167 39.67 15.81 20.63
N LYS A 168 39.95 15.30 19.43
CA LYS A 168 41.10 15.73 18.62
C LYS A 168 40.63 16.81 17.64
N PRO A 169 41.19 18.04 17.68
CA PRO A 169 40.70 19.19 16.90
C PRO A 169 40.92 19.04 15.39
N ARG A 170 41.88 18.22 14.96
CA ARG A 170 42.13 17.92 13.54
C ARG A 170 42.45 16.44 13.39
N LYS A 171 41.52 15.67 12.79
CA LYS A 171 41.84 14.31 12.34
C LYS A 171 42.76 14.45 11.11
N PRO A 172 43.97 13.85 11.09
CA PRO A 172 44.75 13.79 9.85
C PRO A 172 43.89 13.08 8.79
N LYS A 173 44.01 13.50 7.52
CA LYS A 173 43.37 12.75 6.43
C LYS A 173 44.02 11.37 6.39
N ASP A 174 43.19 10.33 6.37
CA ASP A 174 43.68 8.96 6.27
C ASP A 174 44.25 8.79 4.84
N ASP A 175 45.58 8.67 4.69
CA ASP A 175 46.27 8.41 3.41
C ASP A 175 46.09 6.95 2.95
N THR A 176 44.94 6.36 3.24
CA THR A 176 44.58 5.04 2.72
C THR A 176 44.09 5.21 1.29
N PRO A 177 44.70 4.53 0.30
CA PRO A 177 44.18 4.58 -1.05
C PRO A 177 42.74 4.06 -1.07
N THR A 178 41.86 4.74 -1.82
CA THR A 178 40.44 4.37 -1.94
C THR A 178 40.25 2.96 -2.51
N TYR A 179 41.24 2.46 -3.24
CA TYR A 179 41.25 1.14 -3.86
C TYR A 179 42.52 0.39 -3.45
N TYR A 180 42.38 -0.89 -3.18
CA TYR A 180 43.49 -1.83 -2.99
C TYR A 180 43.24 -3.05 -3.86
N ASP A 181 44.31 -3.73 -4.28
CA ASP A 181 44.19 -4.95 -5.07
C ASP A 181 43.85 -6.13 -4.14
N LEU A 182 42.67 -6.72 -4.33
CA LEU A 182 42.22 -7.87 -3.54
C LEU A 182 42.96 -9.15 -3.94
N TRP A 183 43.55 -9.21 -5.13
CA TRP A 183 44.15 -10.43 -5.70
C TRP A 183 45.67 -10.43 -5.64
N ALA A 184 46.30 -9.38 -5.10
CA ALA A 184 47.76 -9.23 -5.05
C ALA A 184 48.49 -10.40 -4.36
N HIS A 185 47.79 -11.14 -3.50
CA HIS A 185 48.34 -12.26 -2.72
C HIS A 185 47.56 -13.58 -2.88
N GLU A 186 46.72 -13.70 -3.91
CA GLU A 186 45.98 -14.95 -4.14
C GLU A 186 46.85 -15.96 -4.90
N ASP A 187 47.15 -17.09 -4.27
CA ASP A 187 47.86 -18.21 -4.90
C ASP A 187 46.94 -18.90 -5.93
N PRO A 188 47.30 -18.98 -7.23
CA PRO A 188 46.46 -19.59 -8.27
C PRO A 188 46.09 -21.06 -8.02
N ASN A 189 46.86 -21.73 -7.14
CA ASN A 189 46.70 -23.12 -6.78
C ASN A 189 45.99 -23.35 -5.43
N SER A 190 45.62 -22.28 -4.71
CA SER A 190 44.88 -22.36 -3.43
C SER A 190 43.41 -22.67 -3.68
N ILE A 191 43.15 -23.87 -4.19
CA ILE A 191 41.80 -24.38 -4.37
C ILE A 191 41.30 -24.82 -2.98
N LEU A 192 40.66 -23.90 -2.26
CA LEU A 192 39.97 -24.19 -0.99
C LEU A 192 39.14 -25.48 -1.16
N GLY A 193 39.18 -26.39 -0.18
CA GLY A 193 38.59 -27.74 -0.30
C GLY A 193 37.11 -27.77 -0.73
N ARG A 194 36.35 -26.69 -0.51
CA ARG A 194 34.97 -26.50 -0.99
C ARG A 194 34.83 -26.47 -2.51
N HIS A 195 35.89 -26.13 -3.25
CA HIS A 195 35.88 -25.99 -4.71
C HIS A 195 36.18 -27.31 -5.44
N LYS A 196 36.61 -28.38 -4.73
CA LYS A 196 36.92 -29.68 -5.34
C LYS A 196 35.70 -30.44 -5.88
N MET A 197 34.52 -30.22 -5.27
CA MET A 197 33.27 -30.89 -5.67
C MET A 197 32.32 -29.97 -6.46
N HIS A 198 32.71 -28.71 -6.69
CA HIS A 198 31.89 -27.79 -7.47
C HIS A 198 31.96 -28.16 -8.96
N VAL A 199 30.82 -28.44 -9.58
CA VAL A 199 30.72 -28.61 -11.03
C VAL A 199 30.69 -27.21 -11.65
N PRO A 200 31.75 -26.78 -12.38
CA PRO A 200 31.79 -25.44 -12.93
C PRO A 200 30.69 -25.25 -13.97
N ALA A 201 30.21 -24.02 -14.10
CA ALA A 201 29.27 -23.67 -15.14
C ALA A 201 29.91 -23.91 -16.53
N PRO A 202 29.16 -24.46 -17.50
CA PRO A 202 29.63 -24.58 -18.88
C PRO A 202 30.07 -23.21 -19.41
N LYS A 203 31.25 -23.15 -20.03
CA LYS A 203 31.72 -21.93 -20.70
C LYS A 203 30.93 -21.75 -22.00
N MET A 204 30.74 -20.49 -22.41
CA MET A 204 30.18 -20.21 -23.73
C MET A 204 31.10 -20.79 -24.80
N LYS A 205 30.51 -21.31 -25.88
CA LYS A 205 31.30 -21.72 -27.05
C LYS A 205 32.01 -20.49 -27.62
N LEU A 206 33.19 -20.73 -28.17
CA LEU A 206 33.90 -19.70 -28.92
C LEU A 206 33.09 -19.39 -30.19
N PRO A 207 33.06 -18.12 -30.65
CA PRO A 207 32.39 -17.77 -31.89
C PRO A 207 32.88 -18.59 -33.08
N GLY A 208 31.93 -19.07 -33.89
CA GLY A 208 32.20 -19.88 -35.08
C GLY A 208 32.18 -19.07 -36.38
N HIS A 209 32.38 -19.76 -37.51
CA HIS A 209 32.26 -19.14 -38.85
C HIS A 209 30.81 -18.72 -39.17
N GLU A 210 29.82 -19.43 -38.61
CA GLU A 210 28.39 -19.14 -38.76
C GLU A 210 27.95 -17.80 -38.16
N GLU A 211 28.65 -17.34 -37.11
CA GLU A 211 28.40 -16.05 -36.43
C GLU A 211 29.14 -14.87 -37.10
N SER A 212 29.98 -15.15 -38.11
CA SER A 212 30.67 -14.11 -38.86
C SER A 212 29.66 -13.26 -39.64
N TYR A 213 29.94 -11.97 -39.79
CA TYR A 213 29.14 -11.10 -40.65
C TYR A 213 29.29 -11.46 -42.15
N ASN A 214 30.35 -12.17 -42.51
CA ASN A 214 30.63 -12.61 -43.88
C ASN A 214 31.02 -14.10 -43.86
N PRO A 215 30.05 -14.99 -43.59
CA PRO A 215 30.28 -16.43 -43.60
C PRO A 215 30.44 -16.93 -45.05
N PRO A 216 31.12 -18.08 -45.26
CA PRO A 216 31.13 -18.72 -46.58
C PRO A 216 29.71 -19.18 -46.96
N PRO A 217 29.42 -19.29 -48.27
CA PRO A 217 28.07 -19.55 -48.77
C PRO A 217 27.48 -20.89 -48.29
N GLU A 218 28.32 -21.85 -47.91
CA GLU A 218 27.91 -23.15 -47.34
C GLU A 218 27.13 -23.03 -46.03
N TYR A 219 27.30 -21.92 -45.29
CA TYR A 219 26.59 -21.66 -44.03
C TYR A 219 25.30 -20.88 -44.23
N LEU A 220 25.03 -20.35 -45.43
CA LEU A 220 23.80 -19.64 -45.72
C LEU A 220 22.69 -20.66 -45.99
N LEU A 221 21.61 -20.58 -45.22
CA LEU A 221 20.47 -21.48 -45.40
C LEU A 221 19.78 -21.22 -46.74
N SER A 222 19.37 -22.30 -47.38
CA SER A 222 18.43 -22.27 -48.50
C SER A 222 17.06 -21.75 -48.05
N GLU A 223 16.22 -21.34 -49.00
CA GLU A 223 14.88 -20.80 -48.68
C GLU A 223 13.99 -21.84 -47.98
N GLU A 224 14.10 -23.11 -48.39
CA GLU A 224 13.38 -24.23 -47.77
C GLU A 224 13.84 -24.46 -46.32
N GLU A 225 15.15 -24.42 -46.06
CA GLU A 225 15.70 -24.57 -44.71
C GLU A 225 15.36 -23.39 -43.80
N LYS A 226 15.30 -22.16 -44.35
CA LYS A 226 14.85 -20.98 -43.59
C LYS A 226 13.41 -21.14 -43.14
N LEU A 227 12.53 -21.59 -44.03
CA LEU A 227 11.13 -21.86 -43.70
C LEU A 227 11.02 -22.94 -42.63
N ALA A 228 11.79 -24.03 -42.77
CA ALA A 228 11.84 -25.10 -41.77
C ALA A 228 12.36 -24.58 -40.41
N TRP A 229 13.36 -23.70 -40.41
CA TRP A 229 13.89 -23.08 -39.19
C TRP A 229 12.86 -22.16 -38.50
N GLU A 230 12.07 -21.42 -39.28
CA GLU A 230 11.00 -20.57 -38.75
C GLU A 230 9.86 -21.40 -38.14
N GLN A 231 9.54 -22.55 -38.75
CA GLN A 231 8.52 -23.48 -38.26
C GLN A 231 8.95 -24.26 -37.00
N GLN A 232 10.26 -24.51 -36.82
CA GLN A 232 10.79 -25.17 -35.63
C GLN A 232 10.60 -24.32 -34.37
N GLU A 233 10.29 -24.96 -33.25
CA GLU A 233 10.20 -24.28 -31.96
C GLU A 233 11.55 -23.70 -31.52
N PRO A 234 11.61 -22.49 -30.94
CA PRO A 234 12.87 -21.84 -30.56
C PRO A 234 13.82 -22.68 -29.69
N ALA A 235 13.28 -23.53 -28.80
CA ALA A 235 14.09 -24.34 -27.88
C ALA A 235 14.78 -25.54 -28.53
N GLU A 236 14.26 -26.03 -29.66
CA GLU A 236 14.82 -27.19 -30.38
C GLU A 236 15.80 -26.78 -31.50
N ARG A 237 15.85 -25.47 -31.81
CA ARG A 237 16.72 -24.96 -32.87
C ARG A 237 18.19 -25.19 -32.52
N LYS A 238 18.94 -25.66 -33.51
CA LYS A 238 20.41 -25.81 -33.40
C LYS A 238 21.12 -24.46 -33.27
N LEU A 239 20.64 -23.46 -34.00
CA LEU A 239 21.14 -22.08 -34.00
C LEU A 239 20.00 -21.13 -33.63
N ASN A 240 20.29 -20.20 -32.71
CA ASN A 240 19.34 -19.20 -32.23
C ASN A 240 19.09 -18.07 -33.25
N PHE A 241 19.93 -17.98 -34.28
CA PHE A 241 19.87 -16.99 -35.35
C PHE A 241 20.03 -17.65 -36.71
N VAL A 242 19.67 -16.92 -37.76
CA VAL A 242 19.89 -17.32 -39.15
C VAL A 242 21.19 -16.66 -39.63
N PRO A 243 22.20 -17.43 -40.05
CA PRO A 243 23.42 -16.88 -40.66
C PRO A 243 23.09 -16.00 -41.87
N GLN A 244 23.67 -14.80 -41.91
CA GLN A 244 23.48 -13.84 -42.98
C GLN A 244 24.83 -13.31 -43.44
N GLN A 245 24.95 -13.11 -44.75
CA GLN A 245 26.12 -12.50 -45.34
C GLN A 245 25.89 -11.01 -45.58
N HIS A 246 26.79 -10.20 -45.04
CA HIS A 246 26.85 -8.76 -45.26
C HIS A 246 28.12 -8.41 -46.02
N ARG A 247 27.98 -7.57 -47.05
CA ARG A 247 29.12 -7.13 -47.88
C ARG A 247 30.18 -6.36 -47.09
N CYS A 248 29.77 -5.58 -46.08
CA CYS A 248 30.68 -4.77 -45.27
C CYS A 248 30.18 -4.64 -43.83
N LEU A 249 31.10 -4.38 -42.89
CA LEU A 249 30.79 -4.26 -41.46
C LEU A 249 29.78 -3.14 -41.17
N ARG A 250 29.77 -2.07 -41.97
CA ARG A 250 28.82 -0.94 -41.82
C ARG A 250 27.38 -1.33 -42.14
N ALA A 251 27.18 -2.39 -42.93
CA ALA A 251 25.86 -2.88 -43.29
C ALA A 251 25.31 -3.90 -42.28
N VAL A 252 26.10 -4.28 -41.27
CA VAL A 252 25.69 -5.23 -40.24
C VAL A 252 24.64 -4.56 -39.35
N PRO A 253 23.40 -5.08 -39.29
CA PRO A 253 22.36 -4.51 -38.44
C PRO A 253 22.64 -4.80 -36.97
N ALA A 254 21.99 -4.04 -36.08
CA ALA A 254 21.96 -4.38 -34.67
C ALA A 254 21.21 -5.71 -34.47
N TYR A 255 21.81 -6.65 -33.74
CA TYR A 255 21.21 -7.95 -33.49
C TYR A 255 20.09 -7.86 -32.45
N PRO A 256 18.80 -8.08 -32.80
CA PRO A 256 17.68 -7.79 -31.91
C PRO A 256 17.58 -8.74 -30.71
N ARG A 257 18.02 -9.98 -30.86
CA ARG A 257 17.96 -11.00 -29.79
C ARG A 257 19.15 -10.96 -28.83
N PHE A 258 20.08 -10.02 -28.97
CA PHE A 258 21.29 -9.97 -28.14
C PHE A 258 20.98 -9.97 -26.63
N ILE A 259 20.07 -9.09 -26.20
CA ILE A 259 19.68 -8.97 -24.79
C ILE A 259 19.01 -10.25 -24.30
N HIS A 260 18.18 -10.86 -25.14
CA HIS A 260 17.47 -12.09 -24.82
C HIS A 260 18.44 -13.24 -24.58
N GLU A 261 19.42 -13.46 -25.46
CA GLU A 261 20.42 -14.53 -25.30
C GLU A 261 21.31 -14.30 -24.06
N ARG A 262 21.70 -13.05 -23.77
CA ARG A 262 22.47 -12.76 -22.55
C ARG A 262 21.64 -13.03 -21.29
N PHE A 263 20.35 -12.70 -21.33
CA PHE A 263 19.44 -12.94 -20.22
C PHE A 263 19.17 -14.43 -20.00
N GLU A 264 18.88 -15.20 -21.06
CA GLU A 264 18.75 -16.66 -21.00
C GLU A 264 20.02 -17.30 -20.45
N ARG A 265 21.20 -16.83 -20.86
CA ARG A 265 22.47 -17.30 -20.31
C ARG A 265 22.60 -17.06 -18.81
N CYS A 266 22.11 -15.93 -18.30
CA CYS A 266 22.07 -15.64 -16.86
C CYS A 266 21.10 -16.58 -16.13
N LEU A 267 19.95 -16.89 -16.72
CA LEU A 267 19.01 -17.87 -16.18
C LEU A 267 19.64 -19.27 -16.15
N ASP A 268 20.34 -19.68 -17.21
CA ASP A 268 21.07 -20.95 -17.26
C ASP A 268 22.15 -21.06 -16.18
N LEU A 269 22.81 -19.94 -15.82
CA LEU A 269 23.80 -19.93 -14.74
C LEU A 269 23.18 -20.12 -13.36
N TYR A 270 21.98 -19.56 -13.16
CA TYR A 270 21.33 -19.46 -11.86
C TYR A 270 20.37 -20.62 -11.58
N LEU A 271 19.48 -20.95 -12.52
CA LEU A 271 18.36 -21.87 -12.33
C LEU A 271 18.67 -23.31 -12.75
N CYS A 272 19.46 -23.52 -13.82
CA CYS A 272 19.62 -24.85 -14.37
C CYS A 272 20.51 -25.75 -13.49
N PRO A 273 20.05 -26.97 -13.14
CA PRO A 273 20.86 -27.91 -12.36
C PRO A 273 22.08 -28.39 -13.16
N ARG A 274 23.23 -28.49 -12.49
CA ARG A 274 24.50 -28.89 -13.10
C ARG A 274 24.85 -30.33 -12.74
N GLN A 275 25.08 -31.17 -13.75
CA GLN A 275 25.48 -32.56 -13.57
C GLN A 275 26.74 -32.89 -14.39
N ARG A 276 27.70 -33.60 -13.80
CA ARG A 276 28.87 -34.13 -14.51
C ARG A 276 28.45 -35.34 -15.34
N LYS A 277 28.37 -35.18 -16.66
CA LYS A 277 28.09 -36.27 -17.60
C LYS A 277 29.40 -36.82 -18.17
N MET A 278 29.68 -38.09 -17.97
CA MET A 278 30.80 -38.78 -18.61
C MET A 278 30.41 -39.08 -20.06
N ARG A 279 31.01 -38.37 -21.03
CA ARG A 279 30.85 -38.68 -22.45
C ARG A 279 31.95 -39.67 -22.83
N VAL A 280 31.51 -40.81 -23.34
CA VAL A 280 32.40 -41.86 -23.84
C VAL A 280 32.86 -41.43 -25.24
N ASN A 281 34.15 -41.13 -25.40
CA ASN A 281 34.75 -40.87 -26.71
C ASN A 281 35.38 -42.18 -27.19
N VAL A 282 34.56 -43.02 -27.84
CA VAL A 282 34.97 -44.32 -28.37
C VAL A 282 34.77 -44.28 -29.87
N ASP A 283 35.79 -44.73 -30.60
CA ASP A 283 35.70 -44.85 -32.05
C ASP A 283 34.66 -45.93 -32.39
N PRO A 284 33.80 -45.71 -33.41
CA PRO A 284 32.70 -46.64 -33.71
C PRO A 284 33.20 -48.06 -34.04
N GLU A 285 34.41 -48.17 -34.59
CA GLU A 285 35.05 -49.44 -34.92
C GLU A 285 35.40 -50.27 -33.68
N ASP A 286 35.72 -49.63 -32.55
CA ASP A 286 36.05 -50.32 -31.30
C ASP A 286 34.82 -50.95 -30.62
N LEU A 287 33.61 -50.56 -31.05
CA LEU A 287 32.36 -51.20 -30.62
C LEU A 287 32.18 -52.59 -31.24
N ILE A 288 32.91 -52.89 -32.33
CA ILE A 288 32.79 -54.14 -33.07
C ILE A 288 33.83 -55.14 -32.53
N PRO A 289 33.45 -56.39 -32.21
CA PRO A 289 34.41 -57.41 -31.77
C PRO A 289 35.39 -57.76 -32.89
N LYS A 290 36.65 -58.02 -32.52
CA LYS A 290 37.69 -58.43 -33.47
C LYS A 290 37.45 -59.88 -33.91
N LEU A 291 36.71 -60.04 -35.01
CA LEU A 291 36.47 -61.33 -35.66
C LEU A 291 37.58 -61.65 -36.68
N PRO A 292 37.95 -62.93 -36.87
CA PRO A 292 38.82 -63.33 -37.97
C PRO A 292 38.17 -62.98 -39.30
N LYS A 293 38.99 -62.63 -40.31
CA LYS A 293 38.44 -62.31 -41.63
C LYS A 293 37.83 -63.57 -42.24
N PRO A 294 36.64 -63.51 -42.84
CA PRO A 294 36.00 -64.68 -43.45
C PRO A 294 36.90 -65.42 -44.46
N ARG A 295 37.79 -64.71 -45.15
CA ARG A 295 38.75 -65.28 -46.11
C ARG A 295 39.69 -66.33 -45.50
N ASP A 296 40.04 -66.18 -44.22
CA ASP A 296 40.97 -67.08 -43.53
C ASP A 296 40.30 -68.41 -43.11
N LEU A 297 38.97 -68.48 -43.18
CA LEU A 297 38.16 -69.65 -42.80
C LEU A 297 37.74 -70.51 -44.01
N GLN A 298 38.41 -70.36 -45.16
CA GLN A 298 38.12 -71.19 -46.34
C GLN A 298 38.63 -72.64 -46.14
N PRO A 299 37.91 -73.66 -46.71
CA PRO A 299 36.83 -73.55 -47.70
C PRO A 299 35.42 -73.45 -47.09
N PHE A 300 34.61 -72.53 -47.61
CA PHE A 300 33.15 -72.48 -47.42
C PHE A 300 32.47 -72.21 -48.77
N PRO A 301 31.23 -72.69 -49.01
CA PRO A 301 30.55 -72.50 -50.28
C PRO A 301 30.28 -71.01 -50.55
N THR A 302 30.77 -70.49 -51.68
CA THR A 302 30.60 -69.08 -52.07
C THR A 302 29.48 -68.85 -53.08
N THR A 303 29.23 -69.82 -53.94
CA THR A 303 28.28 -69.71 -55.07
C THR A 303 27.48 -71.00 -55.21
N GLN A 304 26.23 -70.88 -55.63
CA GLN A 304 25.37 -72.02 -55.94
C GLN A 304 25.89 -72.74 -57.19
N ALA A 305 26.26 -74.02 -57.07
CA ALA A 305 26.78 -74.82 -58.19
C ALA A 305 25.70 -75.58 -58.96
N LEU A 306 24.67 -76.09 -58.27
CA LEU A 306 23.65 -76.96 -58.85
C LEU A 306 22.25 -76.49 -58.43
N ILE A 307 21.31 -76.59 -59.36
CA ILE A 307 19.89 -76.29 -59.16
C ILE A 307 19.09 -77.55 -59.52
N TYR A 308 18.49 -78.21 -58.53
CA TYR A 308 17.59 -79.33 -58.77
C TYR A 308 16.18 -78.80 -59.05
N ARG A 309 15.70 -78.97 -60.29
CA ARG A 309 14.34 -78.57 -60.71
C ARG A 309 13.49 -79.81 -60.91
N GLY A 310 12.37 -79.91 -60.21
CA GLY A 310 11.48 -81.08 -60.30
C GLY A 310 10.25 -81.05 -59.39
N HIS A 311 10.29 -80.31 -58.27
CA HIS A 311 9.14 -80.18 -57.37
C HIS A 311 8.14 -79.14 -57.85
N SER A 312 6.85 -79.40 -57.65
CA SER A 312 5.75 -78.45 -57.90
C SER A 312 5.45 -77.53 -56.71
N SER A 313 5.96 -77.87 -55.53
CA SER A 313 5.78 -77.14 -54.27
C SER A 313 7.11 -76.85 -53.58
N LEU A 314 7.07 -76.10 -52.47
CA LEU A 314 8.23 -75.75 -51.65
C LEU A 314 8.85 -76.99 -51.00
N VAL A 315 10.16 -77.15 -51.13
CA VAL A 315 10.94 -78.17 -50.41
C VAL A 315 11.14 -77.71 -48.96
N ARG A 316 10.73 -78.54 -47.99
CA ARG A 316 10.77 -78.24 -46.55
C ARG A 316 11.89 -78.98 -45.83
N CYS A 317 12.28 -80.15 -46.33
CA CYS A 317 13.35 -80.94 -45.75
C CYS A 317 14.29 -81.50 -46.82
N LEU A 318 15.54 -81.67 -46.42
CA LEU A 318 16.64 -82.16 -47.24
C LEU A 318 17.42 -83.15 -46.38
N SER A 319 17.84 -84.27 -46.95
CA SER A 319 18.75 -85.20 -46.30
C SER A 319 19.77 -85.71 -47.30
N VAL A 320 21.04 -85.74 -46.89
CA VAL A 320 22.16 -86.19 -47.72
C VAL A 320 22.63 -87.55 -47.21
N SER A 321 22.84 -88.49 -48.12
CA SER A 321 23.38 -89.81 -47.76
C SER A 321 24.80 -89.67 -47.18
N PRO A 322 25.20 -90.53 -46.22
CA PRO A 322 26.59 -90.56 -45.71
C PRO A 322 27.65 -90.80 -46.80
N SER A 323 27.28 -91.41 -47.92
CA SER A 323 28.17 -91.60 -49.08
C SER A 323 28.29 -90.37 -50.00
N GLY A 324 27.48 -89.33 -49.78
CA GLY A 324 27.50 -88.06 -50.53
C GLY A 324 26.95 -88.13 -51.96
N GLN A 325 26.48 -89.30 -52.43
CA GLN A 325 26.00 -89.49 -53.81
C GLN A 325 24.51 -89.17 -53.98
N TRP A 326 23.71 -89.39 -52.94
CA TRP A 326 22.25 -89.25 -53.01
C TRP A 326 21.77 -88.12 -52.11
N LEU A 327 20.89 -87.29 -52.64
CA LEU A 327 20.19 -86.23 -51.92
C LEU A 327 18.68 -86.49 -52.03
N VAL A 328 18.00 -86.52 -50.89
CA VAL A 328 16.54 -86.67 -50.79
C VAL A 328 15.96 -85.33 -50.35
N SER A 329 14.90 -84.91 -51.02
CA SER A 329 14.18 -83.64 -50.79
C SER A 329 12.69 -83.93 -50.63
N GLY A 330 12.04 -83.31 -49.65
CA GLY A 330 10.61 -83.48 -49.34
C GLY A 330 9.89 -82.19 -49.01
#